data_AF-A0A923WZ46-F1
#
_entry.id   AF-A0A923WZ46-F1
#
_cell.length_a   1.000
_cell.length_b   1.000
_cell.length_c   1.000
_cell.angle_alpha   90.00
_cell.angle_beta   90.00
_cell.angle_gamma   90.00
#
_symmetry.space_group_name_H-M   'P 1'
#
loop_
_entity.id
_entity.type
_entity.pdbx_description
1 polymer ?
#
loop_
_entity_poly.entity_id
_entity_poly.type
_entity_poly.pdbx_seq_one_letter_code
_entity_poly.pdbx_strand_id
1 'polypeptide(L)' 'MMIRKQISIEARNESTLKREARRRGISESAIIREFLDELESRTHASAWEAASAAIGSVQSTPGENLSEHHDDYLYGPIVQ' A
#
# COMPACT_ATOMS: atom_id res chain seq x y z
N MET A 1 7.84 9.52 15.42
CA MET A 1 7.39 10.89 15.77
C MET A 1 5.88 10.88 15.90
N MET A 2 5.29 11.49 16.94
CA MET A 2 3.84 11.53 17.12
C MET A 2 3.31 12.91 16.73
N ILE A 3 2.26 12.96 15.89
CA ILE A 3 1.64 14.20 15.40
C ILE A 3 0.24 14.31 16.02
N ARG A 4 -0.09 15.47 16.59
CA ARG A 4 -1.43 15.77 17.08
C ARG A 4 -2.28 16.31 15.94
N LYS A 5 -3.44 15.70 15.70
CA LYS A 5 -4.42 16.14 14.72
C LYS A 5 -5.79 16.25 15.37
N GLN A 6 -6.51 17.33 15.08
CA GLN A 6 -7.92 17.47 15.42
C GLN A 6 -8.75 17.00 14.22
N ILE A 7 -9.74 16.17 14.48
CA ILE A 7 -10.67 15.64 13.47
C ILE A 7 -12.10 15.81 13.97
N SER A 8 -13.03 16.03 13.06
CA SER A 8 -14.46 15.96 13.34
C SER A 8 -14.99 14.61 12.89
N ILE A 9 -15.83 13.98 13.71
CA ILE A 9 -16.46 12.71 13.38
C ILE A 9 -17.97 12.78 13.64
N GLU A 10 -18.72 11.91 12.98
CA GLU A 10 -20.16 11.81 13.21
C GLU A 10 -20.47 11.30 14.62
N ALA A 11 -21.57 11.80 15.20
CA ALA A 11 -22.01 11.41 16.55
C ALA A 11 -22.24 9.89 16.71
N ARG A 12 -22.67 9.21 15.64
CA ARG A 12 -22.81 7.76 15.61
C ARG A 12 -21.47 7.06 15.82
N ASN A 13 -20.42 7.54 15.17
CA ASN A 13 -19.08 6.96 15.24
C ASN A 13 -18.46 7.20 16.62
N GLU A 14 -18.64 8.40 17.19
CA GLU A 14 -18.24 8.73 18.56
C GLU A 14 -18.81 7.76 19.60
N SER A 15 -20.13 7.46 19.52
CA SER A 15 -20.78 6.52 20.43
C SER A 15 -20.21 5.11 20.36
N THR A 16 -19.80 4.69 19.15
CA THR A 16 -19.22 3.37 18.90
C THR A 16 -17.79 3.30 19.40
N LEU A 17 -17.01 4.36 19.15
CA LEU A 17 -15.63 4.49 19.61
C LEU A 17 -15.53 4.44 21.13
N LYS A 18 -16.39 5.19 21.83
CA LYS A 18 -16.49 5.17 23.30
C LYS A 18 -16.82 3.79 23.86
N ARG A 19 -17.78 3.09 23.25
CA ARG A 19 -18.19 1.76 23.68
C ARG A 19 -17.04 0.76 23.52
N GLU A 20 -16.36 0.78 22.38
CA GLU A 20 -15.22 -0.10 22.11
C GLU A 20 -14.02 0.20 23.01
N ALA A 21 -13.71 1.48 23.23
CA ALA A 21 -12.63 1.91 24.14
C ALA A 21 -12.85 1.35 25.55
N ARG A 22 -14.07 1.48 26.06
CA ARG A 22 -14.46 0.93 27.38
C ARG A 22 -14.40 -0.60 27.40
N ARG A 23 -14.92 -1.26 26.36
CA ARG A 23 -14.94 -2.73 26.27
C ARG A 23 -13.53 -3.33 26.26
N ARG A 24 -12.58 -2.66 25.60
CA ARG A 24 -11.19 -3.12 25.45
C ARG A 24 -10.23 -2.58 26.52
N GLY A 25 -10.65 -1.56 27.29
CA GLY A 25 -9.78 -0.93 28.29
C GLY A 25 -8.64 -0.10 27.69
N ILE A 26 -8.82 0.45 26.49
CA ILE A 26 -7.81 1.27 25.79
C ILE A 26 -8.37 2.64 25.42
N SER A 27 -7.48 3.58 25.09
CA SER A 27 -7.89 4.92 24.65
C SER A 27 -8.57 4.91 23.27
N GLU A 28 -9.49 5.84 23.04
CA GLU A 28 -10.11 6.06 21.73
C GLU A 28 -9.06 6.32 20.63
N SER A 29 -8.00 7.07 20.96
CA SER A 29 -6.88 7.29 20.04
C SER A 29 -6.11 6.02 19.70
N ALA A 30 -6.07 5.01 20.59
CA ALA A 30 -5.47 3.72 20.28
C ALA A 30 -6.29 2.95 19.25
N ILE A 31 -7.62 2.95 19.40
CA ILE A 31 -8.52 2.33 18.41
C ILE A 31 -8.40 2.99 17.05
N ILE A 32 -8.34 4.33 17.01
CA ILE A 32 -8.15 5.06 15.74
C ILE A 32 -6.82 4.66 15.08
N ARG A 33 -5.74 4.50 15.86
CA ARG A 33 -4.45 4.03 15.32
C ARG A 33 -4.55 2.62 14.76
N GLU A 34 -5.10 1.66 15.53
CA GLU A 34 -5.30 0.28 15.06
C GLU A 34 -6.09 0.25 13.74
N PHE A 35 -7.15 1.04 13.63
CA PHE A 35 -7.95 1.12 12.41
C PHE A 35 -7.16 1.72 11.22
N LEU A 36 -6.33 2.73 11.46
CA LEU A 36 -5.47 3.31 10.41
C LEU A 36 -4.39 2.32 9.97
N ASP A 37 -3.77 1.60 10.90
CA ASP A 37 -2.78 0.57 10.60
C ASP A 37 -3.41 -0.59 9.79
N GLU A 38 -4.64 -0.98 10.13
CA GLU A 38 -5.42 -1.96 9.35
C GLU A 38 -5.75 -1.45 7.94
N LEU A 39 -6.13 -0.17 7.78
CA LEU A 39 -6.40 0.40 6.46
C LEU A 39 -5.13 0.48 5.61
N GLU A 40 -4.00 0.88 6.20
CA GLU A 40 -2.72 0.94 5.53
C GLU A 40 -2.28 -0.45 5.06
N SER A 41 -2.35 -1.46 5.94
CA SER A 41 -1.99 -2.84 5.58
C SER A 41 -2.84 -3.41 4.44
N ARG A 42 -4.16 -3.13 4.42
CA ARG A 42 -5.05 -3.53 3.31
C ARG A 42 -4.72 -2.80 2.01
N THR A 43 -4.36 -1.53 2.09
CA THR A 43 -3.99 -0.73 0.92
C THR A 43 -2.67 -1.19 0.33
N HIS A 44 -1.69 -1.55 1.17
CA HIS A 44 -0.43 -2.13 0.71
C HIS A 44 -0.62 -3.53 0.14
N ALA A 45 -1.47 -4.36 0.76
CA ALA A 45 -1.80 -5.68 0.24
C ALA A 45 -2.45 -5.59 -1.15
N SER A 46 -3.42 -4.68 -1.33
CA SER A 46 -4.07 -4.51 -2.64
C SER A 46 -3.14 -3.93 -3.70
N ALA A 47 -2.26 -3.00 -3.33
CA ALA A 47 -1.23 -2.48 -4.24
C ALA A 47 -0.21 -3.56 -4.63
N TRP A 48 0.18 -4.42 -3.68
CA TRP A 48 1.06 -5.55 -3.93
C TRP A 48 0.41 -6.62 -4.81
N GLU A 49 -0.87 -6.93 -4.57
CA GLU A 49 -1.65 -7.83 -5.44
C GLU A 49 -1.78 -7.27 -6.85
N ALA A 50 -2.07 -5.97 -7.00
CA ALA A 50 -2.12 -5.32 -8.30
C ALA A 50 -0.76 -5.33 -9.02
N ALA A 51 0.33 -5.07 -8.30
CA ALA A 51 1.69 -5.16 -8.84
C ALA A 51 2.09 -6.60 -9.21
N SER A 52 1.72 -7.58 -8.39
CA SER A 52 1.99 -9.01 -8.64
C SER A 52 1.19 -9.54 -9.83
N ALA A 53 -0.07 -9.10 -9.98
CA ALA A 53 -0.88 -9.38 -11.16
C ALA A 53 -0.26 -8.76 -12.43
N ALA A 54 0.32 -7.55 -12.33
CA ALA A 54 1.05 -6.94 -13.43
C ALA A 54 2.28 -7.77 -13.83
N ILE A 55 3.07 -8.25 -12.87
CA ILE A 55 4.23 -9.13 -13.11
C ILE A 55 3.82 -10.44 -13.78
N GLY A 56 2.70 -11.04 -13.37
CA GLY A 56 2.15 -12.26 -14.00
C GLY A 56 1.52 -12.03 -15.37
N SER A 57 1.10 -10.80 -15.68
CA SER A 57 0.48 -10.42 -16.96
C SER A 57 1.49 -10.04 -18.06
N VAL A 58 2.77 -9.89 -17.72
CA VAL A 58 3.84 -9.83 -18.72
C VAL A 58 4.05 -11.25 -19.23
N GLN A 59 3.18 -11.66 -20.14
CA GLN A 59 3.40 -12.82 -20.98
C GLN A 59 4.63 -12.49 -21.83
N SER A 60 5.80 -12.99 -21.45
CA SER A 60 6.97 -12.98 -22.32
C SER A 60 6.56 -13.67 -23.61
N THR A 61 6.41 -12.89 -24.69
CA THR A 61 6.29 -13.45 -26.03
C THR A 61 7.49 -14.40 -26.21
N PRO A 62 7.30 -15.69 -26.54
CA PRO A 62 8.44 -16.57 -26.78
C PRO A 62 9.17 -16.06 -28.02
N GLY A 63 10.26 -15.31 -27.83
CA GLY A 63 11.02 -14.77 -28.96
C GLY A 63 12.01 -13.65 -28.68
N GLU A 64 11.84 -12.83 -27.64
CA GLU A 64 12.77 -11.72 -27.37
C GLU A 64 13.26 -11.72 -25.93
N ASN A 65 14.43 -12.33 -25.72
CA ASN A 65 15.25 -12.15 -24.52
C ASN A 65 15.84 -10.74 -24.51
N LEU A 66 15.03 -9.75 -24.10
CA LEU A 66 15.50 -8.37 -23.88
C LEU A 66 16.61 -8.27 -22.82
N SER A 67 16.77 -9.29 -21.95
CA SER A 67 17.85 -9.36 -20.97
C SER A 67 19.22 -9.73 -21.59
N GLU A 68 19.27 -10.34 -22.77
CA GLU A 68 20.54 -10.73 -23.42
C GLU A 68 21.12 -9.61 -24.31
N HIS A 69 20.32 -8.62 -24.69
CA HIS A 69 20.70 -7.53 -25.61
C HIS A 69 20.72 -6.15 -24.95
N HIS A 70 20.86 -6.08 -23.63
CA HIS A 70 20.76 -4.82 -22.88
C HIS A 70 21.76 -3.75 -23.37
N ASP A 71 22.93 -4.18 -23.83
CA ASP A 71 23.98 -3.29 -24.33
C ASP A 71 23.65 -2.69 -25.71
N ASP A 72 22.97 -3.43 -26.58
CA ASP A 72 22.61 -3.00 -27.95
C ASP A 72 21.56 -1.87 -27.94
N TYR A 73 20.70 -1.83 -26.92
CA TYR A 73 19.61 -0.85 -26.82
C TYR A 73 19.94 0.39 -25.98
N LEU A 74 20.87 0.28 -25.02
CA LEU A 74 21.26 1.41 -24.16
C LEU A 74 22.43 2.22 -24.72
N TYR A 75 23.30 1.58 -25.50
CA TYR A 75 24.46 2.22 -26.12
C TYR A 75 24.42 1.93 -27.62
N GLY A 76 23.66 2.74 -28.37
CA GLY A 76 23.61 2.64 -29.84
C GLY A 76 25.02 2.61 -30.47
N PRO A 77 25.14 2.14 -31.73
CA PRO A 77 26.43 1.74 -32.30
C PRO A 77 27.46 2.87 -32.17
N ILE A 78 28.61 2.54 -31.59
CA ILE A 78 29.77 3.42 -31.57
C ILE A 78 30.19 3.61 -33.04
N VAL A 79 29.77 4.74 -33.61
CA VAL A 79 30.20 5.17 -34.94
C VAL A 79 31.70 5.47 -34.84
N GLN A 80 32.52 4.62 -35.46
CA GLN A 80 33.91 4.95 -35.79
C GLN A 80 33.95 5.75 -37.10
#